data_AF-A0A2M7Z7T9-F1
#
_entry.id   AF-A0A2M7Z7T9-F1
#
_cell.length_a   1.000
_cell.length_b   1.000
_cell.length_c   1.000
_cell.angle_alpha   90.00
_cell.angle_beta   90.00
_cell.angle_gamma   90.00
#
_symmetry.space_group_name_H-M   'P 1'
#
loop_
_entity.id
_entity.type
_entity.pdbx_description
1 polymer ?
#
loop_
_entity_poly.entity_id
_entity_poly.type
_entity_poly.pdbx_seq_one_letter_code
_entity_poly.pdbx_strand_id
1 'polypeptide(L)'
;MGEFSPREQRLMDLFKDATFVRGQDLLAEFRTGATGLVLTFEQVLDIFGQKTPKILDDIAFHGSALLPCHKEEPARTFRNRRNFLGFTIEEVAEKADVSIEDVLHAEHSSTRTSIRVLVKIAEVLDLDQRFISIKEGKEELGYLYEV
;
A
#
# COMPACT_ATOMS: atom_id res chain seq x y z
N MET A 1 -5.80 -17.54 -15.54
CA MET A 1 -6.42 -16.21 -15.36
C MET A 1 -7.84 -16.31 -15.86
N GLY A 2 -8.84 -16.02 -15.01
CA GLY A 2 -10.23 -15.97 -15.44
C GLY A 2 -10.52 -14.68 -16.21
N GLU A 3 -11.38 -14.74 -17.21
CA GLU A 3 -11.85 -13.56 -17.94
C GLU A 3 -12.78 -12.72 -17.04
N PHE A 4 -12.66 -11.40 -17.11
CA PHE A 4 -13.55 -10.49 -16.41
C PHE A 4 -14.97 -10.54 -17.01
N SER A 5 -15.99 -10.42 -16.17
CA SER A 5 -17.38 -10.31 -16.62
C SER A 5 -17.60 -9.04 -17.46
N PRO A 6 -18.67 -8.96 -18.28
CA PRO A 6 -18.95 -7.77 -19.08
C PRO A 6 -19.10 -6.48 -18.26
N ARG A 7 -19.57 -6.58 -17.00
CA ARG A 7 -19.65 -5.42 -16.10
C ARG A 7 -18.24 -4.97 -15.69
N GLU A 8 -17.40 -5.91 -15.30
CA GLU A 8 -16.03 -5.63 -14.87
C GLU A 8 -15.20 -5.07 -16.03
N GLN A 9 -15.34 -5.61 -17.23
CA GLN A 9 -14.68 -5.07 -18.42
C GLN A 9 -15.06 -3.61 -18.68
N ARG A 10 -16.33 -3.23 -18.50
CA ARG A 10 -16.75 -1.82 -18.62
C ARG A 10 -16.09 -0.91 -17.58
N LEU A 11 -15.87 -1.41 -16.35
CA LEU A 11 -15.13 -0.66 -15.32
C LEU A 11 -13.66 -0.51 -15.71
N MET A 12 -13.04 -1.57 -16.23
CA MET A 12 -11.67 -1.49 -16.75
C MET A 12 -11.56 -0.45 -17.86
N ASP A 13 -12.48 -0.49 -18.83
CA ASP A 13 -12.48 0.43 -19.97
C ASP A 13 -12.75 1.89 -19.54
N LEU A 14 -13.55 2.11 -18.49
CA LEU A 14 -13.83 3.43 -17.93
C LEU A 14 -12.59 4.07 -17.30
N PHE A 15 -11.74 3.26 -16.64
CA PHE A 15 -10.59 3.74 -15.87
C PHE A 15 -9.24 3.50 -16.56
N LYS A 16 -9.20 2.91 -17.76
CA LYS A 16 -7.95 2.52 -18.44
C LYS A 16 -6.94 3.66 -18.61
N ASP A 17 -7.44 4.89 -18.80
CA ASP A 17 -6.63 6.10 -18.99
C ASP A 17 -6.52 6.94 -17.69
N ALA A 18 -7.11 6.46 -16.60
CA ALA A 18 -7.12 7.16 -15.33
C ALA A 18 -5.79 7.01 -14.59
N THR A 19 -5.51 8.01 -13.76
CA THR A 19 -4.43 7.98 -12.78
C THR A 19 -5.05 7.93 -11.38
N PHE A 20 -4.39 7.24 -10.47
CA PHE A 20 -4.85 7.04 -9.11
C PHE A 20 -3.87 7.67 -8.12
N VAL A 21 -4.38 7.97 -6.93
CA VAL A 21 -3.57 8.33 -5.76
C VAL A 21 -3.82 7.32 -4.65
N ARG A 22 -2.72 6.76 -4.13
CA ARG A 22 -2.70 5.80 -3.03
C ARG A 22 -2.22 6.48 -1.76
N GLY A 23 -2.98 6.34 -0.69
CA GLY A 23 -2.58 6.62 0.69
C GLY A 23 -2.14 5.34 1.41
N GLN A 24 -2.03 5.40 2.75
CA GLN A 24 -1.76 4.21 3.56
C GLN A 24 -2.91 3.18 3.46
N ASP A 25 -4.14 3.66 3.53
CA ASP A 25 -5.35 2.86 3.75
C ASP A 25 -6.41 3.03 2.65
N LEU A 26 -6.14 3.85 1.63
CA LEU A 26 -7.09 4.10 0.55
C LEU A 26 -6.42 4.23 -0.81
N LEU A 27 -7.20 3.96 -1.85
CA LEU A 27 -6.93 4.30 -3.24
C LEU A 27 -8.08 5.16 -3.76
N ALA A 28 -7.77 6.22 -4.49
CA ALA A 28 -8.76 7.07 -5.13
C ALA A 28 -8.28 7.49 -6.52
N GLU A 29 -9.18 8.02 -7.35
CA GLU A 29 -8.78 8.71 -8.58
C GLU A 29 -7.93 9.95 -8.25
N PHE A 30 -6.89 10.20 -9.04
CA PHE A 30 -6.01 11.33 -8.83
C PHE A 30 -6.75 12.65 -9.07
N ARG A 31 -6.49 13.62 -8.19
CA ARG A 31 -6.95 15.00 -8.34
C ARG A 31 -5.81 15.95 -8.03
N THR A 32 -5.83 17.14 -8.64
CA THR A 32 -4.82 18.18 -8.40
C THR A 32 -4.68 18.46 -6.90
N GLY A 33 -3.45 18.42 -6.39
CA GLY A 33 -3.14 18.62 -4.97
C GLY A 33 -3.07 17.34 -4.14
N ALA A 34 -3.34 16.17 -4.71
CA ALA A 34 -3.16 14.90 -4.00
C ALA A 34 -1.68 14.61 -3.71
N THR A 35 -1.36 14.17 -2.50
CA THR A 35 0.02 14.02 -1.98
C THR A 35 0.48 12.58 -1.86
N GLY A 36 -0.39 11.60 -2.12
CA GLY A 36 -0.07 10.17 -2.04
C GLY A 36 0.87 9.69 -3.15
N LEU A 37 1.01 8.37 -3.25
CA LEU A 37 1.68 7.73 -4.38
C LEU A 37 0.78 7.77 -5.60
N VAL A 38 1.31 8.23 -6.72
CA VAL A 38 0.57 8.28 -7.98
C VAL A 38 0.76 6.96 -8.71
N LEU A 39 -0.34 6.32 -9.11
CA LEU A 39 -0.34 5.03 -9.80
C LEU A 39 -1.08 5.12 -11.13
N THR A 40 -0.57 4.48 -12.17
CA THR A 40 -1.31 4.25 -13.42
C THR A 40 -2.33 3.13 -13.25
N PHE A 41 -3.29 3.04 -14.16
CA PHE A 41 -4.21 1.90 -14.23
C PHE A 41 -3.49 0.55 -14.31
N GLU A 42 -2.43 0.45 -15.12
CA GLU A 42 -1.62 -0.78 -15.25
C GLU A 42 -0.98 -1.18 -13.93
N GLN A 43 -0.48 -0.22 -13.16
CA GLN A 43 0.09 -0.48 -11.82
C GLN A 43 -0.99 -0.92 -10.84
N VAL A 44 -2.18 -0.34 -10.89
CA VAL A 44 -3.32 -0.82 -10.09
C VAL A 44 -3.65 -2.27 -10.45
N LEU A 45 -3.70 -2.60 -11.74
CA LEU A 45 -3.97 -3.97 -12.19
C LEU A 45 -2.88 -4.96 -11.73
N ASP A 46 -1.61 -4.59 -11.79
CA ASP A 46 -0.48 -5.40 -11.31
C ASP A 46 -0.56 -5.67 -9.79
N ILE A 47 -0.87 -4.63 -9.00
CA ILE A 47 -0.91 -4.73 -7.54
C ILE A 47 -2.11 -5.56 -7.05
N PHE A 48 -3.29 -5.33 -7.65
CA PHE A 48 -4.55 -5.88 -7.14
C PHE A 48 -5.08 -7.07 -7.93
N GLY A 49 -4.61 -7.29 -9.15
CA GLY A 49 -4.96 -8.44 -9.99
C GLY A 49 -6.48 -8.62 -10.12
N GLN A 50 -6.98 -9.79 -9.69
CA GLN A 50 -8.40 -10.12 -9.74
C GLN A 50 -9.28 -9.26 -8.82
N LYS A 51 -8.71 -8.55 -7.83
CA LYS A 51 -9.46 -7.64 -6.96
C LYS A 51 -9.70 -6.26 -7.59
N THR A 52 -9.01 -5.96 -8.69
CA THR A 52 -9.09 -4.66 -9.38
C THR A 52 -10.53 -4.24 -9.72
N PRO A 53 -11.41 -5.09 -10.29
CA PRO A 53 -12.75 -4.66 -10.61
C PRO A 53 -13.56 -4.20 -9.40
N LYS A 54 -13.41 -4.87 -8.25
CA LYS A 54 -14.06 -4.46 -7.00
C LYS A 54 -13.55 -3.09 -6.53
N ILE A 55 -12.23 -2.87 -6.59
CA ILE A 55 -11.62 -1.60 -6.20
C ILE A 55 -12.12 -0.46 -7.10
N LEU A 56 -12.24 -0.69 -8.40
CA LEU A 56 -12.77 0.31 -9.34
C LEU A 56 -14.26 0.56 -9.12
N ASP A 57 -15.04 -0.45 -8.77
CA ASP A 57 -16.45 -0.30 -8.41
C ASP A 57 -16.62 0.57 -7.16
N ASP A 58 -15.80 0.33 -6.12
CA ASP A 58 -15.78 1.14 -4.89
C ASP A 58 -15.39 2.60 -5.20
N ILE A 59 -14.37 2.83 -6.04
CA ILE A 59 -13.97 4.19 -6.45
C ILE A 59 -15.10 4.87 -7.25
N ALA A 60 -15.74 4.17 -8.18
CA ALA A 60 -16.82 4.72 -8.99
C ALA A 60 -18.03 5.14 -8.14
N PHE A 61 -18.35 4.38 -7.09
CA PHE A 61 -19.54 4.61 -6.27
C PHE A 61 -19.27 5.50 -5.05
N HIS A 62 -18.13 5.34 -4.38
CA HIS A 62 -17.78 6.03 -3.14
C HIS A 62 -16.71 7.11 -3.31
N GLY A 63 -16.03 7.17 -4.46
CA GLY A 63 -14.91 8.07 -4.72
C GLY A 63 -13.55 7.55 -4.23
N SER A 64 -13.53 6.48 -3.43
CA SER A 64 -12.32 5.80 -2.97
C SER A 64 -12.60 4.34 -2.59
N ALA A 65 -11.54 3.54 -2.55
CA ALA A 65 -11.55 2.16 -2.07
C ALA A 65 -10.66 2.02 -0.82
N LEU A 66 -11.11 1.28 0.18
CA LEU A 66 -10.32 0.94 1.36
C LEU A 66 -9.39 -0.23 1.06
N LEU A 67 -8.13 -0.11 1.48
CA LEU A 67 -7.06 -1.09 1.23
C LEU A 67 -6.71 -2.04 2.40
N PRO A 68 -6.83 -1.65 3.70
CA PRO A 68 -6.34 -2.46 4.80
C PRO A 68 -6.87 -3.89 4.79
N CYS A 69 -5.96 -4.87 4.75
CA CYS A 69 -6.30 -6.28 4.92
C CYS A 69 -6.57 -6.65 6.39
N HIS A 70 -5.96 -5.92 7.33
CA HIS A 70 -6.12 -6.11 8.76
C HIS A 70 -5.89 -4.78 9.51
N LYS A 71 -6.51 -4.64 10.69
CA LYS A 71 -6.46 -3.42 11.52
C LYS A 71 -5.07 -3.06 12.06
N GLU A 72 -4.13 -4.00 12.01
CA GLU A 72 -2.76 -3.83 12.51
C GLU A 72 -1.74 -3.59 11.39
N GLU A 73 -2.17 -3.60 10.12
CA GLU A 73 -1.28 -3.38 9.00
C GLU A 73 -1.25 -1.89 8.62
N PRO A 74 -0.05 -1.32 8.37
CA PRO A 74 1.22 -2.00 8.12
C PRO A 74 2.12 -2.18 9.37
N ALA A 75 1.66 -1.70 10.52
CA ALA A 75 2.45 -1.58 11.75
C ALA A 75 3.07 -2.90 12.22
N ARG A 76 2.28 -3.98 12.18
CA ARG A 76 2.76 -5.31 12.56
C ARG A 76 3.87 -5.80 11.64
N THR A 77 3.69 -5.70 10.32
CA THR A 77 4.71 -6.13 9.35
C THR A 77 6.01 -5.35 9.53
N PHE A 78 5.93 -4.03 9.69
CA PHE A 78 7.11 -3.17 9.83
C PHE A 78 7.91 -3.54 11.08
N ARG A 79 7.23 -3.66 12.23
CA ARG A 79 7.85 -4.06 13.50
C ARG A 79 8.51 -5.43 13.41
N ASN A 80 7.81 -6.41 12.86
CA ASN A 80 8.31 -7.77 12.74
C ASN A 80 9.53 -7.82 11.82
N ARG A 81 9.46 -7.17 10.66
CA ARG A 81 10.58 -7.12 9.72
C ARG A 81 11.80 -6.40 10.28
N ARG A 82 11.61 -5.26 10.96
CA ARG A 82 12.69 -4.55 11.64
C ARG A 82 13.39 -5.43 12.67
N ASN A 83 12.60 -6.09 13.54
CA ASN A 83 13.13 -6.99 14.55
C ASN A 83 13.89 -8.17 13.94
N PHE A 84 13.35 -8.76 12.86
CA PHE A 84 13.99 -9.86 12.15
C PHE A 84 15.36 -9.47 11.55
N LEU A 85 15.45 -8.27 10.97
CA LEU A 85 16.71 -7.73 10.44
C LEU A 85 17.68 -7.25 11.54
N GLY A 86 17.23 -7.21 12.79
CA GLY A 86 18.03 -6.78 13.93
C GLY A 86 18.29 -5.27 13.99
N PHE A 87 17.47 -4.45 13.32
CA PHE A 87 17.63 -2.99 13.34
C PHE A 87 16.94 -2.34 14.54
N THR A 88 17.58 -1.30 15.08
CA THR A 88 16.92 -0.39 16.03
C THR A 88 16.03 0.63 15.32
N ILE A 89 15.19 1.32 16.08
CA ILE A 89 14.31 2.37 15.53
C ILE A 89 15.16 3.54 14.99
N GLU A 90 16.23 3.89 15.71
CA GLU A 90 17.17 4.94 15.34
C GLU A 90 17.91 4.60 14.04
N GLU A 91 18.38 3.36 13.90
CA GLU A 91 19.04 2.90 12.67
C GLU A 91 18.10 2.96 11.47
N VAL A 92 16.84 2.56 11.63
CA VAL A 92 15.84 2.68 10.55
C VAL A 92 15.57 4.14 10.22
N ALA A 93 15.38 5.00 11.22
CA ALA A 93 15.11 6.42 11.02
C ALA A 93 16.26 7.11 10.26
N GLU A 94 17.50 6.83 10.66
CA GLU A 94 18.71 7.34 10.01
C GLU A 94 18.81 6.85 8.56
N LYS A 95 18.67 5.54 8.33
CA LYS A 95 18.80 4.95 6.99
C LYS A 95 17.68 5.37 6.03
N ALA A 96 16.47 5.58 6.54
CA ALA A 96 15.31 5.98 5.74
C ALA A 96 15.23 7.51 5.56
N ASP A 97 16.10 8.29 6.21
CA ASP A 97 16.03 9.76 6.23
C ASP A 97 14.63 10.24 6.67
N VAL A 98 14.20 9.77 7.85
CA VAL A 98 12.93 10.13 8.52
C VAL A 98 13.16 10.35 10.01
N SER A 99 12.16 10.87 10.71
CA SER A 99 12.28 11.04 12.16
C SER A 99 12.09 9.70 12.91
N ILE A 100 12.62 9.60 14.13
CA ILE A 100 12.35 8.46 15.03
C ILE A 100 10.84 8.33 15.29
N GLU A 101 10.14 9.46 15.41
CA GLU A 101 8.69 9.51 15.59
C GLU A 101 7.94 8.91 14.39
N ASP A 102 8.41 9.14 13.16
CA ASP A 102 7.83 8.52 11.96
C ASP A 102 7.92 6.99 12.00
N VAL A 103 9.04 6.43 12.47
CA VAL A 103 9.22 4.98 12.61
C VAL A 103 8.32 4.43 13.71
N LEU A 104 8.25 5.09 14.86
CA LEU A 104 7.34 4.72 15.95
C LEU A 104 5.88 4.73 15.50
N HIS A 105 5.46 5.76 14.77
CA HIS A 105 4.12 5.86 14.21
C HIS A 105 3.86 4.80 13.13
N ALA A 106 4.85 4.51 12.29
CA ALA A 106 4.74 3.44 11.29
C ALA A 106 4.52 2.07 11.95
N GLU A 107 5.10 1.83 13.13
CA GLU A 107 4.97 0.59 13.90
C GLU A 107 3.80 0.60 14.91
N HIS A 108 2.94 1.63 14.91
CA HIS A 108 1.82 1.71 15.82
C HIS A 108 0.47 1.67 15.08
N SER A 109 -0.41 0.74 15.44
CA SER A 109 -1.63 0.45 14.67
C SER A 109 -2.70 1.55 14.72
N SER A 110 -2.63 2.45 15.70
CA SER A 110 -3.59 3.55 15.85
C SER A 110 -3.15 4.86 15.19
N THR A 111 -1.98 4.90 14.55
CA THR A 111 -1.43 6.10 13.93
C THR A 111 -1.43 5.97 12.41
N ARG A 112 -1.71 7.08 11.73
CA ARG A 112 -1.58 7.19 10.28
C ARG A 112 -0.26 7.88 9.97
N THR A 113 0.52 7.23 9.12
CA THR A 113 1.80 7.72 8.63
C THR A 113 1.65 7.97 7.13
N SER A 114 2.28 9.03 6.62
CA SER A 114 2.18 9.30 5.19
C SER A 114 2.74 8.12 4.39
N ILE A 115 2.09 7.75 3.29
CA ILE A 115 2.55 6.62 2.46
C ILE A 115 3.99 6.81 1.96
N ARG A 116 4.43 8.06 1.77
CA ARG A 116 5.80 8.39 1.34
C ARG A 116 6.84 8.06 2.42
N VAL A 117 6.51 8.34 3.68
CA VAL A 117 7.34 7.95 4.82
C VAL A 117 7.36 6.43 4.96
N LEU A 118 6.21 5.77 4.82
CA LEU A 118 6.12 4.30 4.87
C LEU A 118 6.94 3.63 3.76
N VAL A 119 6.97 4.23 2.56
CA VAL A 119 7.82 3.77 1.44
C VAL A 119 9.30 3.83 1.81
N LYS A 120 9.79 4.97 2.31
CA LYS A 120 11.20 5.11 2.73
C LYS A 120 11.59 4.06 3.78
N ILE A 121 10.73 3.83 4.76
CA ILE A 121 10.97 2.81 5.79
C ILE A 121 10.91 1.40 5.18
N ALA A 122 9.96 1.12 4.30
CA ALA A 122 9.84 -0.16 3.62
C ALA A 122 11.09 -0.51 2.79
N GLU A 123 11.69 0.46 2.11
CA GLU A 123 12.95 0.28 1.36
C GLU A 123 14.10 -0.19 2.27
N VAL A 124 14.25 0.42 3.46
CA VAL A 124 15.27 0.01 4.44
C VAL A 124 15.00 -1.39 5.01
N LEU A 125 13.72 -1.73 5.16
CA LEU A 125 13.28 -3.03 5.69
C LEU A 125 13.20 -4.13 4.63
N ASP A 126 13.61 -3.86 3.39
CA ASP A 126 13.52 -4.80 2.27
C ASP A 126 12.09 -5.34 2.10
N LEU A 127 11.12 -4.42 2.13
CA LEU A 127 9.70 -4.69 1.95
C LEU A 127 9.23 -4.15 0.60
N ASP A 128 8.41 -4.93 -0.11
CA ASP A 128 7.76 -4.44 -1.33
C ASP A 128 6.69 -3.38 -0.99
N GLN A 129 7.03 -2.13 -1.24
CA GLN A 129 6.18 -0.96 -0.98
C GLN A 129 4.79 -1.03 -1.62
N ARG A 130 4.62 -1.82 -2.69
CA ARG A 130 3.33 -2.00 -3.36
C ARG A 130 2.31 -2.64 -2.41
N PHE A 131 2.75 -3.49 -1.48
CA PHE A 131 1.86 -4.28 -0.63
C PHE A 131 1.61 -3.72 0.77
N ILE A 132 2.21 -2.56 1.12
CA ILE A 132 1.95 -1.86 2.39
C ILE A 132 0.43 -1.75 2.63
N SER A 133 -0.05 -2.28 3.77
CA SER A 133 -1.47 -2.35 4.16
C SER A 133 -2.39 -3.23 3.30
N ILE A 134 -1.96 -3.71 2.12
CA ILE A 134 -2.79 -4.53 1.22
C ILE A 134 -2.68 -6.02 1.57
N LYS A 135 -1.52 -6.45 2.08
CA LYS A 135 -1.24 -7.82 2.51
C LYS A 135 -0.60 -7.81 3.89
N GLU A 136 -0.79 -8.90 4.61
CA GLU A 136 0.01 -9.17 5.80
C GLU A 136 1.41 -9.59 5.35
N GLY A 137 2.45 -9.13 6.05
CA GLY A 137 3.80 -9.61 5.82
C GLY A 137 4.11 -10.82 6.70
N LYS A 138 4.96 -11.72 6.20
CA LYS A 138 5.64 -12.72 7.03
C LYS A 138 6.86 -12.10 7.69
N GLU A 139 7.25 -12.60 8.85
CA GLU A 139 8.37 -12.04 9.62
C GLU A 139 9.69 -12.10 8.80
N GLU A 140 10.00 -13.26 8.24
CA GLU A 140 11.24 -13.52 7.52
C GLU A 140 11.25 -13.07 6.05
N LEU A 141 10.08 -12.91 5.43
CA LEU A 141 9.94 -12.58 4.00
C LEU A 141 9.31 -11.20 3.75
N GLY A 142 8.75 -10.56 4.77
CA GLY A 142 7.96 -9.35 4.59
C GLY A 142 6.80 -9.61 3.63
N TYR A 143 6.75 -8.85 2.54
CA TYR A 143 5.76 -9.01 1.47
C TYR A 143 6.23 -9.92 0.32
N LEU A 144 7.43 -10.50 0.40
CA LEU A 144 8.09 -11.22 -0.70
C LEU A 144 7.77 -12.73 -0.70
N TYR A 145 6.48 -13.08 -0.72
CA TYR A 145 6.05 -14.48 -0.85
C TYR A 145 4.90 -14.63 -1.86
N GLU A 146 4.83 -15.80 -2.52
CA GLU A 146 3.81 -16.08 -3.55
C GLU A 146 2.39 -16.07 -2.96
N VAL A 147 1.44 -15.67 -3.80
CA VAL A 147 0.00 -15.62 -3.52
C VAL A 147 -0.68 -16.86 -4.09
#